data_AF-A0A7C7YSF6-F1
#
_entry.id   AF-A0A7C7YSF6-F1
#
_cell.length_a   1.000
_cell.length_b   1.000
_cell.length_c   1.000
_cell.angle_alpha   90.00
_cell.angle_beta   90.00
_cell.angle_gamma   90.00
#
_symmetry.space_group_name_H-M   'P 1'
#
loop_
_entity.id
_entity.type
_entity.pdbx_description
1 polymer ?
#
loop_
_entity_poly.entity_id
_entity_poly.type
_entity_poly.pdbx_seq_one_letter_code
_entity_poly.pdbx_strand_id
1 'polypeptide(L)'
;EEGHLFGSVTVENISEQLAGEGIDLDPKWIELEKPIKELGIYNLNVSILSEVTSVIKVWVVKADDDDEGAVDSDEAASPSETD
;
A
#
# COMPACT_ATOMS: atom_id res chain seq x y z
N GLU A 1 -9.44 11.40 -26.06
CA GLU A 1 -8.69 10.14 -25.79
C GLU A 1 -7.75 10.43 -24.62
N GLU A 2 -7.11 9.44 -24.00
CA GLU A 2 -6.20 9.60 -22.83
C GLU A 2 -6.88 9.50 -21.45
N GLY A 3 -7.69 8.45 -21.28
CA GLY A 3 -7.97 7.84 -19.97
C GLY A 3 -6.99 6.70 -19.63
N HIS A 4 -5.81 6.68 -20.28
CA HIS A 4 -4.80 5.65 -20.05
C HIS A 4 -3.78 6.18 -19.05
N LEU A 5 -3.59 5.47 -17.94
CA LEU A 5 -2.42 5.68 -17.09
C LEU A 5 -1.18 5.55 -17.98
N PHE A 6 -0.32 6.57 -18.04
CA PHE A 6 0.91 6.55 -18.86
C PHE A 6 1.98 5.58 -18.33
N GLY A 7 1.67 4.82 -17.28
CA GLY A 7 2.43 3.69 -16.77
C GLY A 7 1.50 2.57 -16.32
N SER A 8 1.97 1.34 -16.32
CA SER A 8 1.28 0.24 -15.63
C SER A 8 1.76 0.18 -14.19
N VAL A 9 0.84 0.14 -13.22
CA VAL A 9 1.23 -0.17 -11.84
C VAL A 9 1.48 -1.68 -11.76
N THR A 10 2.73 -2.03 -11.53
CA THR A 10 3.22 -3.39 -11.36
C THR A 10 3.47 -3.69 -9.89
N VAL A 11 3.73 -4.95 -9.60
CA VAL A 11 4.06 -5.42 -8.24
C VAL A 11 5.30 -4.70 -7.68
N GLU A 12 6.30 -4.44 -8.52
CA GLU A 12 7.51 -3.68 -8.15
C GLU A 12 7.14 -2.29 -7.63
N ASN A 13 6.31 -1.54 -8.36
CA ASN A 13 5.90 -0.21 -7.95
C ASN A 13 5.12 -0.20 -6.63
N ILE A 14 4.35 -1.25 -6.35
CA ILE A 14 3.62 -1.42 -5.08
C ILE A 14 4.61 -1.72 -3.94
N SER A 15 5.55 -2.64 -4.17
CA SER A 15 6.57 -2.98 -3.18
C SER A 15 7.49 -1.80 -2.85
N GLU A 16 7.85 -0.99 -3.85
CA GLU A 16 8.69 0.20 -3.63
C GLU A 16 7.97 1.28 -2.81
N GLN A 17 6.66 1.51 -3.05
CA GLN A 17 5.87 2.41 -2.21
C GLN A 17 5.79 1.93 -0.77
N LEU A 18 5.46 0.64 -0.56
CA LEU A 18 5.38 0.03 0.76
C LEU A 18 6.73 0.09 1.49
N ALA A 19 7.83 -0.16 0.78
CA ALA A 19 9.18 -0.03 1.33
C ALA A 19 9.48 1.41 1.77
N GLY A 20 8.97 2.42 1.04
CA GLY A 20 9.04 3.83 1.42
C GLY A 20 8.31 4.15 2.73
N GLU A 21 7.23 3.42 3.03
CA GLU A 21 6.49 3.52 4.30
C GLU A 21 7.10 2.66 5.43
N GLY A 22 8.21 1.96 5.16
CA GLY A 22 8.89 1.07 6.11
C GLY A 22 8.35 -0.36 6.15
N ILE A 23 7.53 -0.74 5.17
CA ILE A 23 6.95 -2.08 5.03
C ILE A 23 7.72 -2.83 3.93
N ASP A 24 8.66 -3.70 4.32
CA ASP A 24 9.43 -4.52 3.37
C ASP A 24 8.60 -5.74 2.92
N LEU A 25 8.05 -5.66 1.71
CA LEU A 25 7.25 -6.73 1.10
C LEU A 25 7.88 -7.19 -0.22
N ASP A 26 8.25 -8.47 -0.28
CA ASP A 26 8.79 -9.08 -1.50
C ASP A 26 7.69 -9.14 -2.58
N PRO A 27 7.98 -8.71 -3.83
CA PRO A 27 7.01 -8.80 -4.92
C PRO A 27 6.62 -10.24 -5.26
N LYS A 28 7.34 -11.25 -4.75
CA LYS A 28 6.98 -12.67 -4.86
C LYS A 28 5.79 -13.08 -3.98
N TRP A 29 5.53 -12.32 -2.92
CA TRP A 29 4.44 -12.59 -1.98
C TRP A 29 3.13 -11.96 -2.41
N ILE A 30 3.18 -10.94 -3.27
CA ILE A 30 2.01 -10.22 -3.77
C ILE A 30 1.45 -10.95 -4.99
N GLU A 31 0.22 -11.43 -4.88
CA GLU A 31 -0.53 -11.99 -6.00
C GLU A 31 -1.20 -10.88 -6.79
N LEU A 32 -0.62 -10.56 -7.95
CA LEU A 32 -1.17 -9.64 -8.94
C LEU A 32 -1.45 -10.39 -10.24
N GLU A 33 -2.72 -10.64 -10.55
CA GLU A 33 -3.10 -11.36 -11.77
C GLU A 33 -2.78 -10.57 -13.04
N LYS A 34 -2.94 -9.25 -13.00
CA LYS A 34 -2.75 -8.36 -14.15
C LYS A 34 -2.17 -7.02 -13.71
N PRO A 35 -1.25 -6.43 -14.48
CA PRO A 35 -0.79 -5.06 -14.23
C PRO A 35 -1.97 -4.09 -14.27
N ILE A 36 -2.03 -3.18 -13.31
CA ILE A 36 -3.12 -2.21 -13.18
C ILE A 36 -2.86 -1.07 -14.17
N LYS A 37 -3.86 -0.78 -15.01
CA LYS A 37 -3.78 0.26 -16.05
C LYS A 37 -4.92 1.28 -15.95
N GLU A 38 -5.83 1.07 -15.00
CA GLU A 38 -7.03 1.87 -14.79
C GLU A 38 -7.01 2.42 -13.37
N LEU A 39 -7.65 3.57 -13.18
CA LEU A 39 -7.85 4.18 -11.87
C LEU A 39 -8.95 3.41 -11.14
N GLY A 40 -8.74 3.11 -9.86
CA GLY A 40 -9.70 2.33 -9.09
C GLY A 40 -9.12 1.72 -7.82
N ILE A 41 -9.92 0.86 -7.20
CA ILE A 41 -9.57 0.16 -5.95
C ILE A 41 -9.32 -1.30 -6.28
N TYR A 42 -8.15 -1.81 -5.91
CA TYR A 42 -7.72 -3.17 -6.17
C TYR A 42 -7.40 -3.86 -4.84
N ASN A 43 -7.96 -5.06 -4.63
CA ASN A 43 -7.62 -5.88 -3.48
C ASN A 43 -6.59 -6.92 -3.95
N LEU A 44 -5.41 -6.92 -3.35
CA LEU A 44 -4.33 -7.86 -3.65
C LEU A 44 -4.10 -8.77 -2.45
N ASN A 45 -3.91 -10.04 -2.72
CA ASN A 45 -3.54 -11.02 -1.70
C ASN A 45 -2.02 -11.03 -1.54
N VAL A 46 -1.57 -11.01 -0.29
CA VAL A 46 -0.16 -11.07 0.08
C VAL A 46 0.05 -12.28 0.97
N SER A 47 0.87 -13.22 0.51
CA SER A 47 1.16 -14.47 1.22
C SER A 47 2.59 -14.42 1.75
N ILE A 48 2.74 -14.01 3.00
CA ILE A 48 4.02 -13.87 3.70
C ILE A 48 4.32 -15.19 4.41
N LEU A 49 5.15 -16.02 3.78
CA LEU A 49 5.46 -17.37 4.27
C LEU A 49 4.16 -18.22 4.44
N SER A 50 4.29 -19.53 4.65
CA SER A 50 3.10 -20.42 4.64
C SER A 50 2.12 -20.22 5.81
N GLU A 51 2.37 -19.28 6.72
CA GLU A 51 1.55 -19.07 7.91
C GLU A 51 0.78 -17.74 7.92
N VAL A 52 1.14 -16.77 7.07
CA VAL A 52 0.51 -15.43 7.10
C VAL A 52 -0.01 -15.05 5.72
N THR A 53 -1.33 -15.01 5.59
CA THR A 53 -2.01 -14.43 4.43
C THR A 53 -2.69 -13.13 4.84
N SER A 54 -2.46 -12.08 4.07
CA SER A 54 -3.02 -10.75 4.27
C SER A 54 -3.63 -10.25 2.96
N VAL A 55 -4.61 -9.35 3.06
CA VAL A 55 -5.20 -8.70 1.89
C VAL A 55 -4.90 -7.22 2.01
N ILE A 56 -4.19 -6.67 1.02
CA ILE A 56 -3.92 -5.23 0.93
C ILE A 56 -4.88 -4.59 -0.07
N LYS A 57 -5.33 -3.38 0.24
CA LYS A 57 -6.19 -2.60 -0.65
C LYS A 57 -5.37 -1.47 -1.24
N VAL A 58 -5.14 -1.53 -2.56
CA VAL A 58 -4.39 -0.54 -3.32
C VAL A 58 -5.36 0.41 -4.00
N TRP A 59 -5.16 1.71 -3.77
CA TRP A 59 -5.96 2.77 -4.37
C TRP A 59 -5.13 3.44 -5.45
N VAL A 60 -5.58 3.36 -6.70
CA VAL A 60 -4.91 3.99 -7.83
C VAL A 60 -5.68 5.25 -8.18
N VAL A 61 -5.13 6.39 -7.75
CA VAL A 61 -5.66 7.74 -8.00
C VAL A 61 -4.79 8.48 -8.99
N LYS A 62 -5.34 9.53 -9.61
CA LYS A 62 -4.59 10.40 -10.52
C LYS A 62 -3.74 11.35 -9.67
N ALA A 63 -2.48 11.55 -10.05
CA ALA A 63 -1.50 12.36 -9.31
C ALA A 63 -1.80 13.88 -9.25
N ASP A 64 -3.04 14.28 -9.53
CA ASP A 64 -3.51 15.67 -9.53
C ASP A 64 -4.40 16.00 -8.33
N ASP A 65 -4.69 15.05 -7.43
CA ASP A 65 -5.56 15.26 -6.26
C ASP A 65 -4.72 15.28 -4.96
N ASP A 66 -4.72 16.42 -4.28
CA ASP A 66 -4.28 16.64 -2.91
C ASP A 66 -4.72 15.50 -1.96
N ASP A 67 -3.79 14.68 -1.47
CA ASP A 67 -4.05 13.80 -0.33
C ASP A 67 -3.06 14.14 0.80
N GLU A 68 -3.51 15.07 1.65
CA GLU A 68 -3.08 15.21 3.03
C GLU A 68 -3.51 13.94 3.79
N GLY A 69 -2.71 12.88 3.66
CA GLY A 69 -2.91 11.60 4.34
C GLY A 69 -3.04 11.79 5.86
N ALA A 70 -4.27 11.72 6.33
CA ALA A 70 -4.65 11.94 7.71
C ALA A 70 -4.53 10.65 8.54
N VAL A 71 -3.83 10.78 9.68
CA VAL A 71 -4.00 10.08 10.99
C VAL A 71 -3.60 8.58 11.01
N ASP A 72 -3.03 7.97 12.05
CA ASP A 72 -2.82 8.25 13.48
C ASP A 72 -1.95 7.10 14.06
N SER A 73 -1.43 7.30 15.29
CA SER A 73 -0.94 6.30 16.25
C SER A 73 0.58 6.23 16.45
N ASP A 74 1.10 7.03 17.38
CA ASP A 74 1.50 6.53 18.72
C ASP A 74 2.01 7.71 19.60
N GLU A 75 1.18 8.21 20.52
CA GLU A 75 1.66 8.89 21.73
C GLU A 75 0.99 8.24 22.95
N ALA A 76 1.34 6.97 23.17
CA ALA A 76 1.08 6.28 24.41
C ALA A 76 2.37 6.27 25.25
N ALA A 77 2.63 7.37 25.97
CA ALA A 77 3.59 7.35 27.08
C ALA A 77 2.96 7.99 28.32
N SER A 78 2.43 7.14 29.19
CA SER A 78 2.13 7.45 30.59
C SER A 78 3.33 8.08 31.29
N PRO A 79 3.10 9.06 32.16
CA PRO A 79 3.81 9.08 33.42
C PRO A 79 2.88 8.64 34.55
N SER A 80 3.18 7.46 35.07
CA SER A 80 2.93 7.09 36.46
C SER A 80 3.71 8.03 37.42
N GLU A 81 3.32 7.98 38.71
CA GLU A 81 3.88 8.67 39.90
C GLU A 81 3.27 10.07 40.12
N THR A 82 2.41 10.36 41.12
CA THR A 82 2.38 10.04 42.57
C THR A 82 3.72 10.29 43.27
N ASP A 83 3.93 11.53 43.73
CA ASP A 83 4.12 11.89 45.15
C ASP A 83 3.83 13.39 45.34
#